data_AF-A0A9D8B1N0-F1
#
_entry.id   AF-A0A9D8B1N0-F1
#
_cell.length_a   1.000
_cell.length_b   1.000
_cell.length_c   1.000
_cell.angle_alpha   90.00
_cell.angle_beta   90.00
_cell.angle_gamma   90.00
#
_symmetry.space_group_name_H-M   'P 1'
#
loop_
_entity.id
_entity.type
_entity.pdbx_description
1 polymer ?
#
loop_
_entity_poly.entity_id
_entity_poly.type
_entity_poly.pdbx_seq_one_letter_code
_entity_poly.pdbx_strand_id
1 'polypeptide(L)' 'MSQTLVISETLYSQLQATAHERGLDNLEDLIRQSFETWRARRETIQQIDALRERLFAKHGETADSVDLIRADRER' A
#
# COMPACT_ATOMS: atom_id res chain seq x y z
N MET A 1 -5.84 13.10 24.03
CA MET A 1 -7.21 12.75 23.64
C MET A 1 -7.18 11.32 23.10
N SER A 2 -7.77 10.36 23.79
CA SER A 2 -7.86 8.97 23.33
C SER A 2 -9.00 8.85 22.31
N GLN A 3 -8.71 8.41 21.09
CA GLN A 3 -9.74 8.05 20.13
C GLN A 3 -10.12 6.58 20.36
N THR A 4 -11.39 6.31 20.59
CA THR A 4 -11.92 4.96 20.78
C THR A 4 -12.61 4.50 19.51
N LEU A 5 -12.21 3.35 18.97
CA LEU A 5 -12.86 2.72 17.83
C LEU A 5 -13.83 1.66 18.35
N VAL A 6 -15.11 1.76 17.99
CA VAL A 6 -16.11 0.73 18.29
C VAL A 6 -16.26 -0.15 17.05
N ILE A 7 -16.07 -1.46 17.22
CA ILE A 7 -16.21 -2.45 16.16
C ILE A 7 -17.22 -3.52 16.57
N SER A 8 -17.80 -4.21 15.59
CA SER A 8 -18.68 -5.36 15.86
C SER A 8 -17.90 -6.51 16.48
N GLU A 9 -18.58 -7.34 17.28
CA GLU A 9 -18.00 -8.55 17.85
C GLU A 9 -17.45 -9.48 16.77
N THR A 10 -18.17 -9.62 15.65
CA THR A 10 -17.73 -10.43 14.51
C THR A 10 -16.39 -9.94 13.95
N LEU A 11 -16.23 -8.63 13.77
CA LEU A 11 -14.99 -8.06 13.26
C LEU A 11 -13.86 -8.24 14.29
N TYR A 12 -14.16 -8.04 15.58
CA TYR A 12 -13.19 -8.27 16.65
C TYR A 12 -12.68 -9.73 16.63
N SER A 13 -13.57 -10.73 16.56
CA SER A 13 -13.18 -12.14 16.51
C SER A 13 -12.35 -12.47 15.27
N GLN A 14 -12.71 -11.93 14.10
CA GLN A 14 -11.93 -12.12 12.86
C GLN A 14 -10.52 -11.53 12.98
N LEU A 15 -10.41 -10.32 13.53
CA LEU A 15 -9.11 -9.67 13.71
C LEU A 15 -8.26 -10.39 14.76
N GLN A 16 -8.85 -10.90 15.84
CA GLN A 16 -8.14 -11.67 16.85
C GLN A 16 -7.62 -13.00 16.27
N ALA A 17 -8.43 -13.70 15.48
CA ALA A 17 -7.98 -14.89 14.75
C ALA A 17 -6.81 -14.57 13.80
N THR A 18 -6.93 -13.49 13.04
CA THR A 18 -5.87 -13.02 12.13
C THR A 18 -4.57 -12.69 12.87
N ALA A 19 -4.66 -12.09 14.07
CA ALA A 19 -3.49 -11.79 14.90
C ALA A 19 -2.77 -13.10 15.30
N HIS A 20 -3.54 -14.09 15.75
CA HIS A 20 -3.00 -15.38 16.16
C HIS A 20 -2.37 -16.16 15.00
N GLU A 21 -3.01 -16.17 13.83
CA GLU A 21 -2.46 -16.79 12.61
C GLU A 21 -1.12 -16.18 12.18
N ARG A 22 -0.89 -14.91 12.51
CA ARG A 22 0.37 -14.19 12.25
C ARG A 22 1.39 -14.31 13.40
N GLY A 23 1.08 -15.09 14.43
CA GLY A 23 1.93 -15.25 15.61
C GLY A 23 2.01 -14.02 16.51
N LEU A 24 0.97 -13.18 16.50
CA LEU A 24 0.88 -11.99 17.34
C LEU A 24 0.06 -12.30 18.59
N ASP A 25 0.48 -11.73 19.73
CA ASP A 25 -0.12 -12.00 21.04
C ASP A 25 -1.45 -11.27 21.26
N ASN A 26 -1.68 -10.17 20.56
CA ASN A 26 -2.89 -9.36 20.71
C ASN A 26 -3.27 -8.60 19.43
N LEU A 27 -4.50 -8.08 19.43
CA LEU A 27 -5.08 -7.31 18.34
C LEU A 27 -4.36 -5.96 18.13
N GLU A 28 -3.85 -5.34 19.19
CA GLU A 28 -3.20 -4.03 19.13
C GLU A 28 -1.90 -4.10 18.32
N ASP A 29 -1.14 -5.20 18.45
CA ASP A 29 0.06 -5.46 17.68
C ASP A 29 -0.25 -5.68 16.19
N LEU A 30 -1.34 -6.38 15.88
CA LEU A 30 -1.82 -6.54 14.51
C LEU A 30 -2.17 -5.19 13.89
N ILE A 31 -2.91 -4.35 14.61
CA ILE A 31 -3.31 -3.02 14.15
C ILE A 31 -2.07 -2.15 13.93
N ARG A 32 -1.14 -2.16 14.88
CA ARG A 32 0.12 -1.39 14.81
C ARG A 32 0.94 -1.78 13.59
N GLN A 33 1.18 -3.07 13.38
CA GLN A 33 1.96 -3.55 12.23
C GLN A 33 1.27 -3.23 10.90
N SER A 34 -0.06 -3.34 10.86
CA SER A 34 -0.85 -3.01 9.66
C SER A 34 -0.77 -1.52 9.34
N PHE A 35 -0.80 -0.66 10.36
CA PHE A 35 -0.66 0.78 10.20
C PHE A 35 0.73 1.17 9.67
N GLU A 36 1.80 0.61 10.23
CA GLU A 36 3.17 0.84 9.74
C GLU A 36 3.33 0.39 8.28
N THR A 37 2.80 -0.78 7.93
CA THR A 37 2.83 -1.30 6.55
C THR A 37 2.07 -0.37 5.59
N TRP A 38 0.87 0.08 6.01
CA TRP A 38 0.07 1.02 5.22
C TRP A 38 0.79 2.35 5.03
N ARG A 39 1.42 2.87 6.09
CA ARG A 39 2.17 4.12 6.06
C ARG A 39 3.36 4.03 5.10
N ALA A 40 4.19 3.00 5.24
CA ALA A 40 5.33 2.76 4.36
C ALA A 40 4.89 2.64 2.89
N ARG A 41 3.80 1.92 2.62
CA ARG A 41 3.22 1.82 1.28
C ARG A 41 2.80 3.19 0.74
N ARG A 42 2.16 4.01 1.57
CA ARG A 42 1.70 5.36 1.18
C ARG A 42 2.87 6.28 0.85
N GLU A 43 3.95 6.23 1.64
CA GLU A 43 5.18 6.98 1.38
C GLU A 43 5.82 6.57 0.04
N THR A 44 5.89 5.27 -0.25
CA THR A 44 6.39 4.77 -1.55
C THR A 44 5.54 5.27 -2.72
N ILE A 45 4.20 5.23 -2.59
CA ILE A 45 3.30 5.73 -3.65
C ILE A 45 3.55 7.22 -3.89
N GLN A 46 3.67 8.03 -2.83
CA GLN A 46 3.96 9.46 -2.96
C GLN A 46 5.30 9.73 -3.64
N GLN A 47 6.32 8.92 -3.37
CA GLN A 47 7.62 9.02 -4.05
C GLN A 47 7.51 8.69 -5.54
N ILE A 48 6.73 7.67 -5.90
CA ILE A 48 6.46 7.32 -7.30
C ILE A 48 5.75 8.47 -8.03
N ASP A 49 4.73 9.04 -7.39
CA ASP A 49 3.97 10.15 -7.98
C ASP A 49 4.85 11.39 -8.17
N ALA A 50 5.68 11.74 -7.18
CA ALA A 50 6.64 12.84 -7.31
C ALA A 50 7.68 12.59 -8.41
N LEU A 51 8.14 11.34 -8.57
CA LEU A 51 9.05 10.98 -9.65
C LEU A 51 8.37 11.11 -11.02
N ARG A 52 7.12 10.64 -11.14
CA ARG A 52 6.32 10.77 -12.37
C ARG A 52 6.15 12.23 -12.76
N GLU A 53 5.81 13.09 -11.81
CA GLU A 53 5.64 14.52 -12.05
C GLU A 53 6.96 15.17 -12.52
N ARG A 54 8.09 14.83 -11.89
CA ARG A 54 9.41 15.32 -12.31
C ARG A 54 9.79 14.85 -13.72
N LEU A 55 9.52 13.59 -14.05
CA LEU A 55 9.80 13.04 -15.38
C LEU A 55 8.91 13.71 -16.43
N PHE A 56 7.62 13.89 -16.14
CA PHE A 56 6.69 14.60 -16.99
C PHE A 56 7.12 16.06 -17.21
N ALA A 57 7.48 16.79 -16.15
CA ALA A 57 7.95 18.17 -16.26
C ALA A 57 9.23 18.31 -17.10
N LYS A 58 10.13 17.32 -17.03
CA LYS A 58 11.41 17.34 -17.75
C LYS A 58 11.29 16.88 -19.22
N HIS A 59 10.43 15.91 -19.48
CA HIS A 59 10.39 15.21 -20.77
C HIS A 59 9.07 15.37 -21.54
N GLY A 60 8.07 16.03 -20.94
CA GLY A 60 6.71 16.10 -21.48
C GLY A 60 5.96 14.78 -21.30
N GLU A 61 4.84 14.63 -22.00
CA GLU A 61 4.07 13.39 -22.02
C GLU A 61 4.86 12.32 -22.80
N THR A 62 5.50 11.41 -22.08
CA THR A 62 6.08 10.20 -22.68
C THR A 62 4.97 9.20 -22.92
N ALA A 63 4.66 8.93 -24.19
CA ALA A 63 3.73 7.86 -24.59
C ALA A 63 4.15 6.53 -23.95
N ASP A 64 3.17 5.73 -23.53
CA ASP A 64 3.42 4.45 -22.89
C ASP A 64 4.19 3.53 -23.84
N SER A 65 5.44 3.19 -23.50
CA SER A 65 6.36 2.45 -24.37
C SER A 65 5.95 1.00 -24.59
N VAL A 66 4.84 0.56 -23.99
CA VAL A 66 4.33 -0.81 -24.06
C VAL A 66 4.13 -1.26 -25.51
N ASP A 67 3.61 -0.38 -26.38
CA ASP A 67 3.40 -0.72 -27.80
C ASP A 67 4.72 -0.84 -28.57
N LEU A 68 5.73 -0.03 -28.24
CA LEU A 68 7.07 -0.10 -28.84
C LEU A 68 7.82 -1.37 -28.43
N ILE A 69 7.68 -1.79 -27.16
CA ILE A 69 8.30 -3.02 -26.65
C ILE A 69 7.61 -4.26 -27.25
N ARG A 70 6.29 -4.21 -27.46
CA ARG A 70 5.55 -5.32 -28.08
C ARG A 70 5.95 -5.49 -29.56
N ALA A 71 6.12 -4.39 -30.30
CA ALA A 71 6.56 -4.40 -31.69
C ALA A 71 8.02 -4.91 -31.89
N ASP A 72 8.92 -4.62 -30.95
CA ASP A 72 10.31 -5.12 -30.99
C ASP A 72 10.38 -6.63 -30.76
N ARG A 73 9.45 -7.18 -29.97
CA ARG A 73 9.37 -8.62 -29.66
C ARG A 73 8.78 -9.47 -30.79
N GLU A 74 8.15 -8.84 -31.78
CA GLU A 74 7.56 -9.47 -32.96
C GLU A 74 8.49 -9.47 -34.19
N ARG A 75 9.70 -8.87 -34.09
CA ARG A 75 10.77 -8.95 -35.09
C ARG A 75 11.71 -10.12 -34.84
#